data_AF-A0A7Z9VMW2-F1
#
_entry.id   AF-A0A7Z9VMW2-F1
#
_cell.length_a   1.000
_cell.length_b   1.000
_cell.length_c   1.000
_cell.angle_alpha   90.00
_cell.angle_beta   90.00
_cell.angle_gamma   90.00
#
_symmetry.space_group_name_H-M   'P 1'
#
loop_
_entity.id
_entity.type
_entity.pdbx_description
1 polymer ?
#
loop_
_entity_poly.entity_id
_entity_poly.type
_entity_poly.pdbx_seq_one_letter_code
_entity_poly.pdbx_strand_id
1 'polypeptide(L)'
;SDIPVTVKSRIGVDDMESYEELVNFVTTVEQAGCDTFIIHARKAWLKGLSPKENRTVPPLNYDWVYQIKQDFPALTIGINGGINHLEDAISHLEKVDSVMLGRTIYHQPYLLADVDTQIYQQNTPRVSREQVLLDFIEYMKNQSDQGVPIRSMTRHILGLYHAQPNAKKFRQALSGKVVGLNHLYEWLDFIESEQEYRNG
;
A
#
# COMPACT_ATOMS: atom_id res chain seq x y z
N SER A 1 -1.87 -15.74 25.67
CA SER A 1 -2.05 -15.65 24.21
C SER A 1 -0.88 -14.84 23.73
N ASP A 2 0.00 -15.45 22.94
CA ASP A 2 1.34 -14.89 22.63
C ASP A 2 1.36 -14.16 21.29
N ILE A 3 0.19 -13.74 20.80
CA ILE A 3 0.06 -12.97 19.56
C ILE A 3 0.29 -11.49 19.90
N PRO A 4 1.26 -10.80 19.27
CA PRO A 4 1.49 -9.38 19.50
C PRO A 4 0.25 -8.54 19.20
N VAL A 5 -0.07 -7.60 20.09
CA VAL A 5 -1.14 -6.62 19.89
C VAL A 5 -0.48 -5.31 19.44
N THR A 6 -0.94 -4.77 18.31
CA THR A 6 -0.42 -3.52 17.72
C THR A 6 -1.53 -2.49 17.57
N VAL A 7 -1.18 -1.21 17.53
CA VAL A 7 -2.14 -0.11 17.36
C VAL A 7 -1.84 0.69 16.11
N LYS A 8 -2.87 0.90 15.28
CA LYS A 8 -2.83 1.85 14.16
C LYS A 8 -3.73 3.03 14.45
N SER A 9 -3.16 4.23 14.53
CA SER A 9 -3.87 5.46 14.90
C SER A 9 -3.61 6.60 13.91
N ARG A 10 -4.16 7.78 14.24
CA ARG A 10 -3.82 9.07 13.65
C ARG A 10 -3.16 9.93 14.72
N ILE A 11 -2.48 11.00 14.29
CA ILE A 11 -1.83 11.96 15.22
C ILE A 11 -2.80 12.78 16.08
N GLY A 12 -4.11 12.69 15.84
CA GLY A 12 -5.13 13.40 16.60
C GLY A 12 -6.51 13.31 15.96
N VAL A 13 -7.54 13.74 16.67
CA VAL A 13 -8.93 13.80 16.20
C VAL A 13 -9.54 15.18 16.48
N ASP A 14 -10.35 15.67 15.54
CA ASP A 14 -11.09 16.94 15.61
C ASP A 14 -10.22 18.10 16.14
N ASP A 15 -10.49 18.53 17.38
CA ASP A 15 -9.94 19.74 18.00
C ASP A 15 -8.63 19.47 18.79
N MET A 16 -8.05 18.27 18.71
CA MET A 16 -6.74 17.95 19.32
C MET A 16 -5.61 18.70 18.60
N GLU A 17 -5.07 19.76 19.20
CA GLU A 17 -4.09 20.63 18.54
C GLU A 17 -2.66 20.47 19.06
N SER A 18 -2.40 19.58 20.02
CA SER A 18 -1.09 19.49 20.67
C SER A 18 -0.39 18.15 20.49
N TYR A 19 0.94 18.21 20.45
CA TYR A 19 1.80 17.04 20.47
C TYR A 19 1.66 16.26 21.79
N GLU A 20 1.43 16.96 22.90
CA GLU A 20 1.25 16.38 24.24
C GLU A 20 0.05 15.42 24.30
N GLU A 21 -1.05 15.72 23.60
CA GLU A 21 -2.19 14.81 23.50
C GLU A 21 -1.82 13.48 22.80
N LEU A 22 -0.98 13.54 21.76
CA LEU A 22 -0.46 12.35 21.09
C LEU A 22 0.47 11.54 22.02
N VAL A 23 1.35 12.21 22.75
CA VAL A 23 2.23 11.57 23.76
C VAL A 23 1.38 10.86 24.82
N ASN A 24 0.38 11.55 25.39
CA ASN A 24 -0.52 10.97 26.39
C ASN A 24 -1.24 9.72 25.87
N PHE A 25 -1.69 9.75 24.61
CA PHE A 25 -2.28 8.59 23.96
C PHE A 25 -1.28 7.42 23.85
N VAL A 26 -0.07 7.67 23.35
CA VAL A 26 0.97 6.64 23.20
C VAL A 26 1.35 6.05 24.56
N THR A 27 1.59 6.87 25.58
CA THR A 27 1.88 6.43 26.95
C THR A 27 0.76 5.56 27.52
N THR A 28 -0.50 5.95 27.34
CA THR A 28 -1.64 5.18 27.86
C THR A 28 -1.71 3.79 27.23
N VAL A 29 -1.48 3.71 25.92
CA VAL A 29 -1.55 2.45 25.16
C VAL A 29 -0.32 1.57 25.41
N GLU A 30 0.86 2.17 25.57
CA GLU A 30 2.09 1.48 25.99
C GLU A 30 1.92 0.84 27.37
N GLN A 31 1.35 1.57 28.34
CA GLN A 31 1.08 1.05 29.69
C GLN A 31 0.09 -0.11 29.70
N ALA A 32 -0.76 -0.21 28.67
CA ALA A 32 -1.63 -1.36 28.44
C ALA A 32 -0.92 -2.57 27.80
N GLY A 33 0.37 -2.47 27.51
CA GLY A 33 1.24 -3.54 27.02
C GLY A 33 1.46 -3.57 25.50
N CYS A 34 1.06 -2.54 24.76
CA CYS A 34 1.30 -2.44 23.32
C CYS A 34 2.65 -1.77 23.04
N ASP A 35 3.54 -2.45 22.32
CA ASP A 35 4.88 -1.95 21.99
C ASP A 35 5.02 -1.41 20.56
N THR A 36 4.00 -1.60 19.72
CA THR A 36 4.07 -1.33 18.28
C THR A 36 2.94 -0.42 17.82
N PHE A 37 3.32 0.73 17.24
CA PHE A 37 2.41 1.78 16.80
C PHE A 37 2.60 2.10 15.33
N ILE A 38 1.51 2.16 14.57
CA ILE A 38 1.50 2.61 13.18
C ILE A 38 0.71 3.91 13.10
N ILE A 39 1.42 5.03 13.04
CA ILE A 39 0.82 6.36 13.17
C ILE A 39 0.61 6.95 11.77
N HIS A 40 -0.66 7.17 11.41
CA HIS A 40 -1.00 7.97 10.24
C HIS A 40 -0.79 9.45 10.57
N ALA A 41 0.14 10.10 9.87
CA ALA A 41 0.61 11.46 10.10
C ALA A 41 -0.41 12.58 9.74
N ARG A 42 -1.72 12.30 9.80
CA ARG A 42 -2.78 13.30 9.59
C ARG A 42 -3.80 13.18 10.73
N LYS A 43 -4.34 14.30 11.19
CA LYS A 43 -5.51 14.31 12.08
C LYS A 43 -6.73 13.71 11.37
N ALA A 44 -7.65 13.11 12.12
CA ALA A 44 -8.99 12.80 11.65
C ALA A 44 -9.92 13.96 11.98
N TRP A 45 -10.62 14.52 11.00
CA TRP A 45 -11.73 15.43 11.22
C TRP A 45 -13.01 14.67 10.99
N LEU A 46 -13.60 14.16 12.07
CA LEU A 46 -14.84 13.37 12.03
C LEU A 46 -16.06 14.27 11.77
N LYS A 47 -15.94 15.56 12.08
CA LYS A 47 -16.94 16.58 11.76
C LYS A 47 -16.67 17.21 10.40
N GLY A 48 -17.64 17.12 9.49
CA GLY A 48 -17.68 17.92 8.26
C GLY A 48 -16.88 17.40 7.06
N LEU A 49 -16.04 16.37 7.19
CA LEU A 49 -15.31 15.78 6.06
C LEU A 49 -15.71 14.32 5.79
N SER A 50 -15.81 13.96 4.51
CA SER A 50 -15.96 12.58 4.08
C SER A 50 -14.70 11.73 4.37
N PRO A 51 -14.79 10.39 4.36
CA PRO A 51 -13.62 9.51 4.49
C PRO A 51 -12.56 9.72 3.39
N LYS A 52 -12.95 10.23 2.21
CA LYS A 52 -12.02 10.57 1.14
C LYS A 52 -11.25 11.84 1.48
N GLU A 53 -11.96 12.90 1.87
CA GLU A 53 -11.36 14.19 2.25
C GLU A 53 -10.47 14.07 3.48
N ASN A 54 -10.86 13.24 4.46
CA ASN A 54 -10.02 12.93 5.63
C ASN A 54 -8.64 12.35 5.29
N ARG A 55 -8.42 11.89 4.05
CA ARG A 55 -7.13 11.35 3.59
C ARG A 55 -6.34 12.33 2.72
N THR A 56 -6.87 13.52 2.45
CA THR A 56 -6.26 14.52 1.54
C THR A 56 -6.28 15.94 2.09
N VAL A 57 -7.27 16.31 2.90
CA VAL A 57 -7.46 17.68 3.39
C VAL A 57 -6.62 18.00 4.63
N PRO A 58 -6.70 17.27 5.77
CA PRO A 58 -5.90 17.62 6.96
C PRO A 58 -4.40 17.48 6.65
N PRO A 59 -3.53 18.46 6.89
CA PRO A 59 -2.13 18.41 6.46
C PRO A 59 -1.37 17.22 7.09
N LEU A 60 -0.30 16.81 6.41
CA LEU A 60 0.64 15.84 6.96
C LEU A 60 1.55 16.52 7.98
N ASN A 61 1.80 15.83 9.08
CA ASN A 61 2.78 16.21 10.08
C ASN A 61 3.61 14.98 10.44
N TYR A 62 4.65 14.74 9.64
CA TYR A 62 5.59 13.63 9.88
C TYR A 62 6.49 13.89 11.08
N ASP A 63 6.79 15.15 11.39
CA ASP A 63 7.69 15.54 12.46
C ASP A 63 7.19 15.05 13.83
N TRP A 64 5.89 15.07 14.06
CA TRP A 64 5.32 14.48 15.28
C TRP A 64 5.54 12.97 15.37
N VAL A 65 5.49 12.24 14.25
CA VAL A 65 5.77 10.80 14.26
C VAL A 65 7.25 10.53 14.55
N TYR A 66 8.15 11.33 13.97
CA TYR A 66 9.57 11.26 14.27
C TYR A 66 9.86 11.59 15.74
N GLN A 67 9.21 12.62 16.28
CA GLN A 67 9.37 13.00 17.68
C GLN A 67 8.88 11.88 18.61
N ILE A 68 7.75 11.21 18.30
CA ILE A 68 7.31 10.03 19.06
C ILE A 68 8.38 8.93 19.05
N LYS A 69 9.05 8.67 17.91
CA LYS A 69 10.15 7.69 17.89
C LYS A 69 11.32 8.10 18.79
N GLN A 70 11.65 9.39 18.87
CA GLN A 70 12.72 9.90 19.72
C GLN A 70 12.35 9.84 21.21
N ASP A 71 11.11 10.20 21.55
CA ASP A 71 10.61 10.24 22.93
C ASP A 71 10.38 8.82 23.49
N PHE A 72 10.06 7.86 22.62
CA PHE A 72 9.79 6.47 22.97
C PHE A 72 10.70 5.49 22.21
N PRO A 73 12.02 5.48 22.50
CA PRO A 73 12.99 4.69 21.72
C PRO A 73 12.79 3.17 21.83
N ALA A 74 12.16 2.71 22.91
CA ALA A 74 11.85 1.30 23.14
C ALA A 74 10.65 0.80 22.32
N LEU A 75 9.78 1.69 21.83
CA LEU A 75 8.63 1.33 21.01
C LEU A 75 9.04 1.16 19.54
N THR A 76 8.31 0.29 18.86
CA THR A 76 8.35 0.19 17.39
C THR A 76 7.35 1.18 16.80
N ILE A 77 7.86 2.20 16.13
CA ILE A 77 7.06 3.27 15.52
C ILE A 77 7.11 3.14 14.00
N GLY A 78 5.93 2.95 13.40
CA GLY A 78 5.71 2.95 11.97
C GLY A 78 5.00 4.21 11.50
N ILE A 79 5.46 4.79 10.40
CA ILE A 79 4.86 5.98 9.80
C ILE A 79 3.91 5.62 8.64
N ASN A 80 2.81 6.37 8.52
CA ASN A 80 1.83 6.18 7.46
C ASN A 80 1.25 7.50 6.94
N GLY A 81 0.87 7.49 5.66
CA GLY A 81 0.04 8.51 5.03
C GLY A 81 0.79 9.40 4.06
N GLY A 82 0.39 9.43 2.79
CA GLY A 82 0.95 10.35 1.78
C GLY A 82 2.27 9.92 1.15
N ILE A 83 2.78 8.74 1.47
CA ILE A 83 4.02 8.17 0.95
C ILE A 83 3.71 7.43 -0.35
N ASN A 84 4.30 7.88 -1.46
CA ASN A 84 3.93 7.44 -2.82
C ASN A 84 5.05 6.74 -3.58
N HIS A 85 6.30 6.86 -3.12
CA HIS A 85 7.47 6.27 -3.77
C HIS A 85 8.31 5.48 -2.73
N LEU A 86 9.14 4.56 -3.21
CA LEU A 86 10.03 3.80 -2.32
C LEU A 86 11.14 4.68 -1.77
N GLU A 87 11.58 5.67 -2.54
CA GLU A 87 12.56 6.66 -2.12
C GLU A 87 12.06 7.46 -0.91
N ASP A 88 10.78 7.88 -0.92
CA ASP A 88 10.14 8.51 0.23
C ASP A 88 10.16 7.58 1.44
N ALA A 89 9.85 6.29 1.24
CA ALA A 89 9.86 5.29 2.30
C ALA A 89 11.26 5.08 2.89
N ILE A 90 12.30 5.03 2.05
CA ILE A 90 13.70 4.92 2.49
C ILE A 90 14.07 6.13 3.36
N SER A 91 13.75 7.36 2.93
CA SER A 91 14.01 8.56 3.73
C SER A 91 13.26 8.57 5.06
N HIS A 92 12.07 7.97 5.12
CA HIS A 92 11.33 7.81 6.37
C HIS A 92 11.98 6.76 7.29
N LEU A 93 12.46 5.64 6.75
CA LEU A 93 13.12 4.57 7.51
C LEU A 93 14.43 5.01 8.18
N GLU A 94 15.02 6.14 7.76
CA GLU A 94 16.14 6.76 8.48
C GLU A 94 15.73 7.35 9.84
N LYS A 95 14.42 7.55 10.08
CA LYS A 95 13.87 8.27 11.25
C LYS A 95 12.89 7.45 12.08
N VAL A 96 12.35 6.35 11.54
CA VAL A 96 11.37 5.47 12.19
C VAL A 96 11.64 4.00 11.84
N ASP A 97 11.02 3.07 12.57
CA ASP A 97 11.30 1.64 12.43
C ASP A 97 10.59 0.99 11.23
N SER A 98 9.47 1.57 10.77
CA SER A 98 8.73 1.02 9.64
C SER A 98 7.93 2.06 8.85
N VAL A 99 7.58 1.71 7.62
CA VAL A 99 6.73 2.53 6.74
C VAL A 99 5.56 1.69 6.24
N MET A 100 4.35 2.22 6.36
CA MET A 100 3.15 1.60 5.79
C MET A 100 2.70 2.36 4.54
N LEU A 101 2.67 1.64 3.41
CA LEU A 101 2.09 2.10 2.16
C LEU A 101 0.65 1.56 2.01
N GLY A 102 -0.28 2.43 1.60
CA GLY A 102 -1.70 2.07 1.45
C GLY A 102 -2.21 2.26 0.04
N ARG A 103 -2.86 3.40 -0.21
CA ARG A 103 -3.46 3.75 -1.52
C ARG A 103 -2.51 3.56 -2.69
N THR A 104 -1.25 3.94 -2.50
CA THR A 104 -0.19 3.83 -3.50
C THR A 104 -0.09 2.40 -4.02
N ILE A 105 -0.02 1.40 -3.14
CA ILE A 105 0.06 -0.01 -3.53
C ILE A 105 -1.20 -0.45 -4.27
N TYR A 106 -2.38 0.00 -3.84
CA TYR A 106 -3.61 -0.35 -4.55
C TYR A 106 -3.66 0.23 -5.98
N HIS A 107 -3.08 1.42 -6.19
CA HIS A 107 -3.05 2.08 -7.50
C HIS A 107 -1.90 1.61 -8.40
N GLN A 108 -0.76 1.26 -7.80
CA GLN A 108 0.45 0.80 -8.49
C GLN A 108 1.09 -0.38 -7.73
N PRO A 109 0.45 -1.56 -7.73
CA PRO A 109 0.90 -2.71 -6.93
C PRO A 109 2.30 -3.19 -7.32
N TYR A 110 2.71 -2.99 -8.57
CA TYR A 110 4.03 -3.40 -9.03
C TYR A 110 5.18 -2.61 -8.40
N LEU A 111 4.91 -1.53 -7.67
CA LEU A 111 5.92 -0.88 -6.81
C LEU A 111 6.50 -1.87 -5.79
N LEU A 112 5.74 -2.88 -5.38
CA LEU A 112 6.23 -3.92 -4.47
C LEU A 112 7.31 -4.83 -5.07
N ALA A 113 7.42 -4.91 -6.40
CA ALA A 113 8.42 -5.75 -7.06
C ALA A 113 9.86 -5.32 -6.77
N ASP A 114 10.04 -4.09 -6.28
CA ASP A 114 11.34 -3.51 -5.98
C ASP A 114 11.63 -3.45 -4.46
N VAL A 115 10.69 -3.84 -3.59
CA VAL A 115 10.81 -3.74 -2.12
C VAL A 115 11.90 -4.65 -1.56
N ASP A 116 11.95 -5.92 -1.96
CA ASP A 116 12.93 -6.89 -1.46
C ASP A 116 14.36 -6.40 -1.69
N THR A 117 14.63 -5.87 -2.89
CA THR A 117 15.94 -5.34 -3.25
C THR A 117 16.22 -3.98 -2.63
N GLN A 118 15.29 -3.02 -2.72
CA GLN A 118 15.57 -1.64 -2.30
C GLN A 118 15.49 -1.42 -0.79
N ILE A 119 14.61 -2.15 -0.09
CA ILE A 119 14.38 -1.99 1.36
C ILE A 119 15.09 -3.08 2.15
N TYR A 120 14.88 -4.34 1.78
CA TYR A 120 15.43 -5.48 2.53
C TYR A 120 16.83 -5.90 2.05
N GLN A 121 17.34 -5.29 0.98
CA GLN A 121 18.65 -5.58 0.40
C GLN A 121 18.83 -7.08 0.05
N GLN A 122 17.72 -7.74 -0.29
CA GLN A 122 17.71 -9.13 -0.67
C GLN A 122 18.04 -9.27 -2.16
N ASN A 123 18.81 -10.29 -2.51
CA ASN A 123 19.14 -10.61 -3.89
C ASN A 123 18.01 -11.45 -4.54
N THR A 124 16.78 -10.93 -4.49
CA THR A 124 15.61 -11.56 -5.08
C THR A 124 15.48 -11.10 -6.54
N PRO A 125 15.39 -12.01 -7.51
CA PRO A 125 15.10 -11.62 -8.89
C PRO A 125 13.77 -10.87 -8.97
N ARG A 126 13.80 -9.70 -9.62
CA ARG A 126 12.60 -8.90 -9.85
C ARG A 126 11.62 -9.68 -10.74
N VAL A 127 10.45 -10.00 -10.20
CA VAL A 127 9.39 -10.69 -10.95
C VAL A 127 8.78 -9.72 -11.97
N SER A 128 8.62 -10.15 -13.23
CA SER A 128 8.00 -9.35 -14.29
C SER A 128 6.49 -9.16 -14.08
N ARG A 129 5.88 -8.14 -14.69
CA ARG A 129 4.41 -7.95 -14.61
C ARG A 129 3.66 -9.12 -15.23
N GLU A 130 4.22 -9.66 -16.30
CA GLU A 130 3.74 -10.80 -17.06
C GLU A 130 3.74 -12.05 -16.19
N GLN A 131 4.83 -12.30 -15.47
CA GLN A 131 4.92 -13.43 -14.54
C GLN A 131 3.94 -13.28 -13.38
N VAL A 132 3.85 -12.07 -12.77
CA VAL A 132 2.85 -11.78 -11.73
C VAL A 132 1.43 -12.05 -12.24
N LEU A 133 1.13 -11.67 -13.50
CA LEU A 133 -0.17 -11.89 -14.09
C LEU A 133 -0.47 -13.37 -14.32
N LEU A 134 0.51 -14.14 -14.82
CA LEU A 134 0.41 -15.59 -15.03
C LEU A 134 0.15 -16.33 -13.70
N ASP A 135 0.93 -16.02 -12.66
CA ASP A 135 0.77 -16.61 -11.33
C ASP A 135 -0.61 -16.28 -10.76
N PHE A 136 -1.07 -15.02 -10.94
CA PHE A 136 -2.39 -14.62 -10.48
C PHE A 136 -3.53 -15.26 -11.29
N ILE A 137 -3.33 -15.54 -12.59
CA ILE A 137 -4.29 -16.31 -13.39
C ILE A 137 -4.44 -17.73 -12.83
N GLU A 138 -3.35 -18.39 -12.45
CA GLU A 138 -3.41 -19.71 -11.82
C GLU A 138 -4.18 -19.67 -10.50
N TYR A 139 -3.88 -18.69 -9.65
CA TYR A 139 -4.64 -18.44 -8.43
C TYR A 139 -6.14 -18.23 -8.73
N MET A 140 -6.47 -17.40 -9.71
CA MET A 140 -7.85 -17.11 -10.09
C MET A 140 -8.61 -18.35 -10.60
N LYS A 141 -7.94 -19.28 -11.30
CA LYS A 141 -8.54 -20.57 -11.69
C LYS A 141 -8.96 -21.36 -10.46
N ASN A 142 -8.02 -21.56 -9.52
CA ASN A 142 -8.25 -22.32 -8.29
C ASN A 142 -9.37 -21.71 -7.43
N GLN A 143 -9.46 -20.38 -7.37
CA GLN A 143 -10.54 -19.69 -6.65
C GLN A 143 -11.88 -19.74 -7.40
N SER A 144 -11.86 -19.66 -8.74
CA SER A 144 -13.06 -19.77 -9.56
C SER A 144 -13.71 -21.15 -9.45
N ASP A 145 -12.91 -22.21 -9.33
CA ASP A 145 -13.39 -23.58 -9.09
C ASP A 145 -14.10 -23.71 -7.74
N GLN A 146 -13.79 -22.81 -6.79
CA GLN A 146 -14.46 -22.67 -5.49
C GLN A 146 -15.63 -21.67 -5.51
N GLY A 147 -16.00 -21.17 -6.69
CA GLY A 147 -17.14 -20.25 -6.87
C GLY A 147 -16.82 -18.77 -6.67
N VAL A 148 -15.54 -18.38 -6.53
CA VAL A 148 -15.16 -16.96 -6.44
C VAL A 148 -15.25 -16.32 -7.84
N PRO A 149 -16.05 -15.25 -8.03
CA PRO A 149 -16.16 -14.62 -9.34
C PRO A 149 -14.83 -14.03 -9.82
N ILE A 150 -14.44 -14.28 -11.07
CA ILE A 150 -13.22 -13.70 -11.68
C ILE A 150 -13.16 -12.18 -11.50
N ARG A 151 -14.30 -11.50 -11.69
CA ARG A 151 -14.39 -10.04 -11.54
C ARG A 151 -14.08 -9.53 -10.13
N SER A 152 -14.34 -10.30 -9.07
CA SER A 152 -13.98 -9.88 -7.71
C SER A 152 -12.47 -9.91 -7.47
N MET A 153 -11.72 -10.66 -8.29
CA MET A 153 -10.26 -10.74 -8.24
C MET A 153 -9.61 -9.75 -9.22
N THR A 154 -10.08 -9.66 -10.47
CA THR A 154 -9.47 -8.79 -11.49
C THR A 154 -9.56 -7.30 -11.16
N ARG A 155 -10.59 -6.87 -10.42
CA ARG A 155 -10.70 -5.47 -9.94
C ARG A 155 -9.53 -5.01 -9.08
N HIS A 156 -8.75 -5.93 -8.51
CA HIS A 156 -7.61 -5.65 -7.64
C HIS A 156 -6.29 -5.49 -8.40
N ILE A 157 -6.23 -5.92 -9.67
CA ILE A 157 -5.01 -5.84 -10.49
C ILE A 157 -5.05 -4.73 -11.54
N LEU A 158 -6.08 -3.88 -11.56
CA LEU A 158 -6.22 -2.79 -12.55
C LEU A 158 -5.00 -1.84 -12.60
N GLY A 159 -4.26 -1.75 -11.50
CA GLY A 159 -3.04 -0.96 -11.37
C GLY A 159 -1.75 -1.68 -11.79
N LEU A 160 -1.79 -2.97 -12.14
CA LEU A 160 -0.58 -3.78 -12.37
C LEU A 160 0.34 -3.14 -13.41
N TYR A 161 -0.22 -2.65 -14.52
CA TYR A 161 0.50 -1.95 -15.59
C TYR A 161 0.50 -0.42 -15.41
N HIS A 162 0.38 0.11 -14.19
CA HIS A 162 0.46 1.55 -13.95
C HIS A 162 1.73 2.18 -14.58
N ALA A 163 1.57 3.37 -15.18
CA ALA A 163 2.60 4.11 -15.92
C ALA A 163 3.28 3.35 -17.09
N GLN A 164 2.76 2.20 -17.51
CA GLN A 164 3.27 1.49 -18.68
C GLN A 164 2.60 1.96 -19.99
N PRO A 165 3.26 1.81 -21.15
CA PRO A 165 2.58 1.89 -22.44
C PRO A 165 1.36 0.99 -22.47
N ASN A 166 0.30 1.40 -23.16
CA ASN A 166 -0.94 0.63 -23.28
C ASN A 166 -1.69 0.31 -21.96
N ALA A 167 -1.29 0.85 -20.80
CA ALA A 167 -1.95 0.60 -19.50
C ALA A 167 -3.46 0.91 -19.50
N LYS A 168 -3.89 1.88 -20.31
CA LYS A 168 -5.32 2.18 -20.49
C LYS A 168 -6.07 1.01 -21.14
N LYS A 169 -5.48 0.34 -22.14
CA LYS A 169 -6.07 -0.83 -22.82
C LYS A 169 -6.24 -1.99 -21.83
N PHE A 170 -5.22 -2.28 -21.01
CA PHE A 170 -5.32 -3.27 -19.95
C PHE A 170 -6.50 -3.00 -19.00
N ARG A 171 -6.61 -1.76 -18.50
CA ARG A 171 -7.76 -1.39 -17.64
C ARG A 171 -9.09 -1.56 -18.36
N GLN A 172 -9.18 -1.18 -19.63
CA GLN A 172 -10.41 -1.30 -20.42
C GLN A 172 -10.83 -2.76 -20.60
N ALA A 173 -9.89 -3.67 -20.90
CA ALA A 173 -10.13 -5.10 -21.02
C ALA A 173 -10.75 -5.69 -19.73
N LEU A 174 -10.41 -5.14 -18.57
CA LEU A 174 -10.89 -5.60 -17.26
C LEU A 174 -12.03 -4.76 -16.66
N SER A 175 -12.53 -3.75 -17.38
CA SER A 175 -13.61 -2.86 -16.91
C SER A 175 -14.98 -3.19 -17.52
N GLY A 176 -15.06 -4.21 -18.37
CA GLY A 176 -16.30 -4.63 -19.05
C GLY A 176 -17.36 -5.20 -18.11
N LYS A 177 -18.59 -5.38 -18.63
CA LYS A 177 -19.69 -6.06 -17.91
C LYS A 177 -19.38 -7.54 -17.66
N VAL A 178 -18.68 -8.16 -18.62
CA VAL A 178 -18.17 -9.53 -18.53
C VAL A 178 -16.65 -9.43 -18.52
N VAL A 179 -16.02 -10.10 -17.56
CA VAL A 179 -14.56 -10.20 -17.45
C VAL A 179 -14.24 -11.65 -17.13
N GLY A 180 -13.38 -12.25 -17.93
CA GLY A 180 -12.96 -13.66 -17.83
C GLY A 180 -11.46 -13.79 -18.00
N LEU A 181 -10.93 -14.99 -17.73
CA LEU A 181 -9.50 -15.28 -17.85
C LEU A 181 -8.96 -15.05 -19.27
N ASN A 182 -9.78 -15.27 -20.30
CA ASN A 182 -9.43 -15.01 -21.70
C ASN A 182 -8.95 -13.56 -21.92
N HIS A 183 -9.54 -12.58 -21.25
CA HIS A 183 -9.15 -11.17 -21.39
C HIS A 183 -7.74 -10.91 -20.86
N LEU A 184 -7.27 -11.73 -19.92
CA LEU A 184 -5.93 -11.63 -19.37
C LEU A 184 -4.91 -12.31 -20.30
N TYR A 185 -5.28 -13.45 -20.91
CA TYR A 185 -4.46 -14.10 -21.94
C TYR A 185 -4.33 -13.24 -23.20
N GLU A 186 -5.44 -12.68 -23.69
CA GLU A 186 -5.44 -11.73 -24.82
C GLU A 186 -4.53 -10.51 -24.55
N TRP A 187 -4.45 -10.07 -23.29
CA TRP A 187 -3.53 -9.02 -22.91
C TRP A 187 -2.06 -9.47 -22.94
N LEU A 188 -1.75 -10.68 -22.47
CA LEU A 188 -0.40 -11.27 -22.53
C LEU A 188 0.06 -11.44 -23.99
N ASP A 189 -0.81 -11.95 -24.87
CA ASP A 189 -0.51 -12.08 -26.30
C ASP A 189 -0.27 -10.70 -26.95
N PHE A 190 -1.10 -9.71 -26.58
CA PHE A 190 -0.97 -8.34 -27.09
C PHE A 190 0.38 -7.72 -26.73
N ILE A 191 0.83 -7.83 -25.47
CA ILE A 191 2.12 -7.24 -25.05
C ILE A 191 3.32 -7.98 -25.63
N GLU A 192 3.24 -9.30 -25.84
CA GLU A 192 4.27 -10.08 -26.52
C GLU A 192 4.45 -9.57 -27.95
N SER A 193 3.36 -9.44 -28.71
CA SER A 193 3.40 -8.92 -30.09
C SER A 193 3.95 -7.48 -30.19
N GLU A 194 3.64 -6.61 -29.22
CA GLU A 194 4.17 -5.25 -29.16
C GLU A 194 5.67 -5.21 -28.85
N GLN A 195 6.17 -6.17 -28.06
CA GLN A 195 7.61 -6.29 -27.77
C GLN A 195 8.37 -6.76 -29.01
N GLU A 196 7.84 -7.76 -29.73
CA GLU A 196 8.41 -8.24 -31.00
C GLU A 196 8.48 -7.12 -32.04
N TYR A 197 7.40 -6.36 -32.21
CA TYR A 197 7.35 -5.23 -33.15
C TYR A 197 8.37 -4.12 -32.82
N ARG A 198 8.67 -3.89 -31.54
CA ARG A 198 9.65 -2.87 -31.12
C ARG A 198 11.10 -3.32 -31.26
N ASN A 199 11.33 -4.63 -31.26
CA ASN A 199 12.66 -5.23 -31.28
C ASN A 199 13.09 -5.65 -32.70
N GLY A 200 12.17 -5.68 -33.68
CA GLY A 200 12.44 -5.91 -35.10
C GLY A 200 12.60 -4.63 -35.90
#